data_AF-A0A1H1EVW6-F1
#
_entry.id   AF-A0A1H1EVW6-F1
#
_cell.length_a   1.000
_cell.length_b   1.000
_cell.length_c   1.000
_cell.angle_alpha   90.00
_cell.angle_beta   90.00
_cell.angle_gamma   90.00
#
_symmetry.space_group_name_H-M   'P 1'
#
loop_
_entity.id
_entity.type
_entity.pdbx_description
1 polymer ?
#
loop_
_entity_poly.entity_id
_entity_poly.type
_entity_poly.pdbx_seq_one_letter_code
_entity_poly.pdbx_strand_id
1 'polypeptide(L)'
;MRASMNLGRLNDATQYRLERLHRLHRSLGALSVDQQSMRLAYISIELDNLNICALREFTISTMRGAKTTKGNKITVNNVLGAEDEIGAYILSIANSVKYKNMKFPARVKRTDEPTIRDPKETEKILVASGASNVVSIQNALALNTNLFRDLKHIRHFYAHRCKDTFGKASANAASYGVRNPNHPDDILRYVVTGKPHSVLEQWIVEAKFFYDLLME
;
A
#
# COMPACT_ATOMS: atom_id res chain seq x y z
N MET A 1 7.14 8.59 -7.27
CA MET A 1 5.92 9.37 -6.98
C MET A 1 6.28 10.43 -5.95
N ARG A 2 5.58 11.58 -5.94
CA ARG A 2 5.77 12.68 -4.99
C ARG A 2 4.40 13.24 -4.63
N ALA A 3 4.27 13.79 -3.43
CA ALA A 3 3.08 14.47 -2.98
C ALA A 3 2.71 15.60 -3.95
N SER A 4 1.41 15.77 -4.17
CA SER A 4 0.86 16.65 -5.19
C SER A 4 -0.31 17.42 -4.59
N MET A 5 -0.43 18.70 -4.95
CA MET A 5 -1.59 19.53 -4.58
C MET A 5 -2.86 19.15 -5.37
N ASN A 6 -2.77 18.15 -6.25
CA ASN A 6 -3.88 17.56 -6.99
C ASN A 6 -3.75 16.03 -6.90
N LEU A 7 -4.69 15.39 -6.20
CA LEU A 7 -4.73 13.94 -6.01
C LEU A 7 -5.01 13.19 -7.31
N GLY A 8 -5.65 13.81 -8.31
CA GLY A 8 -5.79 13.22 -9.65
C GLY A 8 -4.44 12.83 -10.26
N ARG A 9 -3.41 13.69 -10.13
CA ARG A 9 -2.06 13.36 -10.62
C ARG A 9 -1.42 12.20 -9.87
N LEU A 10 -1.69 12.09 -8.56
CA LEU A 10 -1.20 10.98 -7.75
C LEU A 10 -1.95 9.68 -8.12
N ASN A 11 -3.25 9.78 -8.41
CA ASN A 11 -4.06 8.66 -8.86
C ASN A 11 -3.57 8.16 -10.22
N ASP A 12 -3.42 9.04 -11.21
CA ASP A 12 -2.93 8.70 -12.55
C ASP A 12 -1.57 7.97 -12.48
N ALA A 13 -0.64 8.48 -11.67
CA ALA A 13 0.67 7.86 -11.47
C ALA A 13 0.57 6.48 -10.81
N THR A 14 -0.37 6.31 -9.87
CA THR A 14 -0.63 5.05 -9.16
C THR A 14 -1.27 4.03 -10.10
N GLN A 15 -2.34 4.42 -10.80
CA GLN A 15 -3.05 3.61 -11.78
C GLN A 15 -2.13 3.17 -12.93
N TYR A 16 -1.27 4.06 -13.43
CA TYR A 16 -0.27 3.71 -14.44
C TYR A 16 0.67 2.59 -13.97
N ARG A 17 1.16 2.67 -12.72
CA ARG A 17 2.04 1.63 -12.16
C ARG A 17 1.28 0.32 -11.94
N LEU A 18 0.05 0.35 -11.44
CA LEU A 18 -0.80 -0.84 -11.30
C LEU A 18 -1.09 -1.50 -12.65
N GLU A 19 -1.40 -0.71 -13.66
CA GLU A 19 -1.66 -1.22 -15.00
C GLU A 19 -0.39 -1.83 -15.62
N ARG A 20 0.79 -1.23 -15.39
CA ARG A 20 2.06 -1.87 -15.75
C ARG A 20 2.24 -3.23 -15.06
N LEU A 21 1.98 -3.33 -13.76
CA LEU A 21 2.04 -4.60 -13.03
C LEU A 21 1.05 -5.63 -13.57
N HIS A 22 -0.16 -5.20 -13.91
CA HIS A 22 -1.18 -6.04 -14.51
C HIS A 22 -0.75 -6.60 -15.88
N ARG A 23 -0.17 -5.77 -16.75
CA ARG A 23 0.40 -6.23 -18.04
C ARG A 23 1.54 -7.23 -17.83
N LEU A 24 2.41 -7.00 -16.84
CA LEU A 24 3.50 -7.91 -16.51
C LEU A 24 2.96 -9.27 -16.02
N HIS A 25 1.89 -9.27 -15.22
CA HIS A 25 1.20 -10.49 -14.78
C HIS A 25 0.60 -11.25 -15.97
N ARG A 26 -0.12 -10.57 -16.87
CA ARG A 26 -0.72 -11.20 -18.07
C ARG A 26 0.30 -11.89 -18.97
N SER A 27 1.55 -11.42 -18.98
CA SER A 27 2.63 -12.04 -19.75
C SER A 27 3.25 -13.30 -19.13
N LEU A 28 2.85 -13.69 -17.91
CA LEU A 28 3.45 -14.82 -17.18
C LEU A 28 3.36 -16.14 -17.95
N GLY A 29 2.23 -16.41 -18.62
CA GLY A 29 2.01 -17.67 -19.34
C GLY A 29 2.97 -17.93 -20.49
N ALA A 30 3.63 -16.88 -21.00
CA ALA A 30 4.61 -16.98 -22.09
C ALA A 30 6.06 -17.19 -21.62
N LEU A 31 6.30 -17.19 -20.31
CA LEU A 31 7.65 -17.26 -19.72
C LEU A 31 7.99 -18.68 -19.26
N SER A 32 9.28 -19.00 -19.18
CA SER A 32 9.74 -20.23 -18.51
C SER A 32 9.44 -20.21 -17.00
N VAL A 33 9.45 -21.37 -16.36
CA VAL A 33 9.12 -21.47 -14.91
C VAL A 33 10.00 -20.56 -14.04
N ASP A 34 11.31 -20.52 -14.29
CA ASP A 34 12.25 -19.66 -13.55
C ASP A 34 11.96 -18.18 -13.78
N GLN A 35 11.67 -17.80 -15.03
CA GLN A 35 11.31 -16.43 -15.39
C GLN A 35 9.97 -16.02 -14.77
N GLN A 36 9.00 -16.94 -14.69
CA GLN A 36 7.73 -16.71 -14.02
C GLN A 36 7.96 -16.43 -12.53
N SER A 37 8.81 -17.22 -11.86
CA SER A 37 9.10 -17.02 -10.43
C SER A 37 9.76 -15.66 -10.17
N MET A 38 10.75 -15.30 -10.99
CA MET A 38 11.39 -13.98 -10.91
C MET A 38 10.39 -12.85 -11.18
N ARG A 39 9.47 -13.04 -12.14
CA ARG A 39 8.43 -12.06 -12.47
C ARG A 39 7.42 -11.88 -11.35
N LEU A 40 6.99 -12.97 -10.69
CA LEU A 40 6.12 -12.92 -9.52
C LEU A 40 6.77 -12.16 -8.36
N ALA A 41 8.02 -12.50 -8.04
CA ALA A 41 8.80 -11.79 -7.04
C ALA A 41 8.86 -10.29 -7.32
N TYR A 42 9.17 -9.91 -8.57
CA TYR A 42 9.20 -8.53 -9.01
C TYR A 42 7.85 -7.82 -8.80
N ILE A 43 6.76 -8.44 -9.27
CA ILE A 43 5.42 -7.84 -9.16
C ILE A 43 5.03 -7.66 -7.69
N SER A 44 5.23 -8.65 -6.83
CA SER A 44 4.90 -8.55 -5.41
C SER A 44 5.70 -7.48 -4.69
N ILE A 45 7.01 -7.38 -4.95
CA ILE A 45 7.87 -6.35 -4.35
C ILE A 45 7.46 -4.96 -4.84
N GLU A 46 7.22 -4.81 -6.15
CA GLU A 46 6.87 -3.52 -6.73
C GLU A 46 5.47 -3.05 -6.32
N LEU A 47 4.51 -3.97 -6.15
CA LEU A 47 3.18 -3.67 -5.62
C LEU A 47 3.26 -3.18 -4.16
N ASP A 48 4.10 -3.80 -3.34
CA ASP A 48 4.31 -3.39 -1.95
C ASP A 48 4.98 -2.01 -1.85
N ASN A 49 6.02 -1.79 -2.66
CA ASN A 49 6.69 -0.50 -2.77
C ASN A 49 5.73 0.59 -3.28
N LEU A 50 4.89 0.26 -4.26
CA LEU A 50 3.85 1.17 -4.74
C LEU A 50 2.90 1.53 -3.62
N ASN A 51 2.44 0.55 -2.83
CA ASN A 51 1.52 0.79 -1.73
C ASN A 51 2.09 1.75 -0.69
N ILE A 52 3.31 1.50 -0.22
CA ILE A 52 4.01 2.36 0.74
C ILE A 52 4.12 3.79 0.23
N CYS A 53 4.55 3.93 -1.03
CA CYS A 53 4.71 5.25 -1.63
C CYS A 53 3.36 5.95 -1.82
N ALA A 54 2.34 5.26 -2.32
CA ALA A 54 1.02 5.85 -2.59
C ALA A 54 0.37 6.34 -1.29
N LEU A 55 0.36 5.51 -0.24
CA LEU A 55 -0.20 5.88 1.07
C LEU A 55 0.56 7.06 1.69
N ARG A 56 1.90 7.05 1.67
CA ARG A 56 2.71 8.16 2.17
C ARG A 56 2.40 9.46 1.42
N GLU A 57 2.52 9.44 0.09
CA GLU A 57 2.33 10.66 -0.71
C GLU A 57 0.89 11.16 -0.64
N PHE A 58 -0.11 10.28 -0.55
CA PHE A 58 -1.51 10.64 -0.31
C PHE A 58 -1.69 11.31 1.04
N THR A 59 -1.09 10.76 2.11
CA THR A 59 -1.16 11.32 3.46
C THR A 59 -0.58 12.73 3.47
N ILE A 60 0.62 12.93 2.91
CA ILE A 60 1.27 14.25 2.84
C ILE A 60 0.45 15.23 1.99
N SER A 61 -0.08 14.78 0.84
CA SER A 61 -0.92 15.62 -0.03
C SER A 61 -2.19 16.06 0.69
N THR A 62 -2.81 15.15 1.45
CA THR A 62 -3.98 15.44 2.28
C THR A 62 -3.66 16.48 3.36
N MET A 63 -2.55 16.31 4.09
CA MET A 63 -2.11 17.26 5.12
C MET A 63 -1.81 18.66 4.57
N ARG A 64 -1.43 18.76 3.28
CA ARG A 64 -1.22 20.05 2.59
C ARG A 64 -2.52 20.67 2.04
N GLY A 65 -3.66 20.00 2.16
CA GLY A 65 -4.92 20.45 1.60
C GLY A 65 -4.97 20.36 0.07
N ALA A 66 -4.48 19.25 -0.48
CA ALA A 66 -4.61 18.95 -1.91
C ALA A 66 -6.08 18.95 -2.38
N LYS A 67 -6.28 19.11 -3.69
CA LYS A 67 -7.58 18.91 -4.32
C LYS A 67 -7.80 17.43 -4.63
N THR A 68 -8.97 16.89 -4.33
CA THR A 68 -9.35 15.52 -4.71
C THR A 68 -9.51 15.38 -6.23
N THR A 69 -9.71 14.16 -6.73
CA THR A 69 -9.96 13.93 -8.18
C THR A 69 -11.24 14.66 -8.65
N LYS A 70 -12.21 14.86 -7.75
CA LYS A 70 -13.42 15.66 -7.97
C LYS A 70 -13.22 17.18 -7.90
N GLY A 71 -12.00 17.63 -7.59
CA GLY A 71 -11.66 19.05 -7.49
C GLY A 71 -11.94 19.70 -6.14
N ASN A 72 -12.50 18.97 -5.18
CA ASN A 72 -12.77 19.46 -3.83
C ASN A 72 -11.45 19.69 -3.08
N LYS A 73 -11.28 20.85 -2.44
CA LYS A 73 -10.10 21.12 -1.63
C LYS A 73 -10.24 20.42 -0.27
N ILE A 74 -9.24 19.65 0.12
CA ILE A 74 -9.21 19.02 1.44
C ILE A 74 -8.86 20.05 2.50
N THR A 75 -9.57 20.02 3.62
CA THR A 75 -9.28 20.83 4.81
C THR A 75 -8.76 19.94 5.93
N VAL A 76 -7.85 20.46 6.75
CA VAL A 76 -7.30 19.83 7.95
C VAL A 76 -7.27 20.85 9.09
N ASN A 77 -7.34 20.39 10.34
CA ASN A 77 -7.33 21.28 11.51
C ASN A 77 -5.99 22.02 11.66
N ASN A 78 -4.89 21.32 11.35
CA ASN A 78 -3.54 21.85 11.46
C ASN A 78 -2.89 21.89 10.07
N VAL A 79 -2.74 23.10 9.52
CA VAL A 79 -1.97 23.29 8.29
C VAL A 79 -0.49 23.22 8.67
N LEU A 80 0.10 22.06 8.39
CA LEU A 80 1.54 21.85 8.58
C LEU A 80 2.30 22.37 7.36
N GLY A 81 3.45 22.99 7.59
CA GLY A 81 4.23 23.66 6.55
C GLY A 81 5.08 22.68 5.75
N ALA A 82 6.32 22.50 6.19
CA ALA A 82 7.33 21.74 5.46
C ALA A 82 7.09 20.22 5.54
N GLU A 83 7.67 19.45 4.60
CA GLU A 83 7.48 17.98 4.56
C GLU A 83 8.00 17.27 5.80
N ASP A 84 9.10 17.76 6.38
CA ASP A 84 9.71 17.24 7.60
C ASP A 84 8.85 17.49 8.85
N GLU A 85 8.10 18.59 8.89
CA GLU A 85 7.08 18.87 9.93
C GLU A 85 5.89 17.92 9.80
N ILE A 86 5.42 17.69 8.57
CA ILE A 86 4.39 16.68 8.29
C ILE A 86 4.87 15.29 8.69
N GLY A 87 6.13 14.95 8.36
CA GLY A 87 6.75 13.69 8.75
C GLY A 87 6.81 13.52 10.27
N ALA A 88 7.10 14.59 11.02
CA ALA A 88 7.14 14.57 12.48
C ALA A 88 5.75 14.33 13.07
N TYR A 89 4.73 14.99 12.50
CA TYR A 89 3.34 14.78 12.87
C TYR A 89 2.88 13.34 12.58
N ILE A 90 3.15 12.81 11.39
CA ILE A 90 2.89 11.41 11.02
C ILE A 90 3.55 10.47 12.03
N LEU A 91 4.84 10.70 12.35
CA LEU A 91 5.58 9.90 13.32
C LEU A 91 4.93 9.93 14.70
N SER A 92 4.45 11.09 15.16
CA SER A 92 3.79 11.23 16.46
C SER A 92 2.53 10.36 16.60
N ILE A 93 1.81 10.12 15.49
CA ILE A 93 0.56 9.34 15.46
C ILE A 93 0.82 7.85 15.19
N ALA A 94 1.64 7.54 14.18
CA ALA A 94 1.87 6.18 13.73
C ALA A 94 2.88 5.43 14.61
N ASN A 95 3.86 6.12 15.20
CA ASN A 95 4.86 5.52 16.08
C ASN A 95 5.24 6.47 17.23
N SER A 96 4.29 6.66 18.15
CA SER A 96 4.42 7.56 19.30
C SER A 96 5.59 7.20 20.23
N VAL A 97 5.98 5.92 20.30
CA VAL A 97 7.14 5.48 21.08
C VAL A 97 8.44 6.02 20.47
N LYS A 98 8.64 5.83 19.16
CA LYS A 98 9.81 6.39 18.46
C LYS A 98 9.83 7.93 18.55
N TYR A 99 8.68 8.57 18.37
CA TYR A 99 8.55 10.03 18.51
C TYR A 99 9.00 10.54 19.88
N LYS A 100 8.56 9.88 20.96
CA LYS A 100 8.97 10.19 22.34
C LYS A 100 10.46 9.97 22.57
N ASN A 101 11.00 8.85 22.07
CA ASN A 101 12.43 8.54 22.20
C ASN A 101 13.33 9.56 21.48
N MET A 102 12.82 10.17 20.40
CA MET A 102 13.48 11.27 19.69
C MET A 102 13.28 12.65 20.38
N LYS A 103 12.67 12.69 21.58
CA LYS A 103 12.38 13.90 22.35
C LYS A 103 11.44 14.88 21.64
N PHE A 104 10.36 14.36 21.04
CA PHE A 104 9.31 15.17 20.41
C PHE A 104 9.84 16.12 19.32
N PRO A 105 10.53 15.59 18.30
CA PRO A 105 11.15 16.42 17.28
C PRO A 105 10.09 17.21 16.50
N ALA A 106 10.30 18.50 16.28
CA ALA A 106 9.41 19.32 15.44
C ALA A 106 9.49 18.96 13.95
N ARG A 107 10.61 18.37 13.53
CA ARG A 107 10.93 17.98 12.15
C ARG A 107 11.66 16.64 12.15
N VAL A 108 11.34 15.76 11.21
CA VAL A 108 12.06 14.49 11.03
C VAL A 108 12.51 14.31 9.60
N LYS A 109 13.66 13.65 9.42
CA LYS A 109 14.13 13.27 8.10
C LYS A 109 13.23 12.19 7.54
N ARG A 110 13.14 12.10 6.22
CA ARG A 110 12.39 11.05 5.52
C ARG A 110 12.79 9.63 5.92
N THR A 111 14.08 9.40 6.22
CA THR A 111 14.58 8.10 6.71
C THR A 111 14.06 7.74 8.09
N ASP A 112 13.64 8.73 8.87
CA ASP A 112 13.11 8.55 10.21
C ASP A 112 11.58 8.42 10.25
N GLU A 113 10.91 8.75 9.15
CA GLU A 113 9.46 8.57 9.01
C GLU A 113 9.06 7.10 9.16
N PRO A 114 7.88 6.82 9.75
CA PRO A 114 7.35 5.47 9.80
C PRO A 114 7.00 4.99 8.39
N THR A 115 7.29 3.72 8.10
CA THR A 115 6.86 3.11 6.84
C THR A 115 5.37 2.74 6.94
N ILE A 116 4.52 3.53 6.29
CA ILE A 116 3.07 3.29 6.25
C ILE A 116 2.78 2.20 5.22
N ARG A 117 2.32 1.03 5.67
CA ARG A 117 1.94 -0.11 4.81
C ARG A 117 0.46 -0.45 4.90
N ASP A 118 -0.12 -0.26 6.08
CA ASP A 118 -1.52 -0.53 6.35
C ASP A 118 -2.31 0.77 6.17
N PRO A 119 -3.31 0.83 5.27
CA PRO A 119 -4.11 2.04 5.13
C PRO A 119 -4.84 2.46 6.40
N LYS A 120 -5.06 1.56 7.37
CA LYS A 120 -5.59 1.95 8.69
C LYS A 120 -4.68 2.91 9.46
N GLU A 121 -3.37 2.85 9.23
CA GLU A 121 -2.44 3.84 9.79
C GLU A 121 -2.66 5.21 9.15
N THR A 122 -2.88 5.25 7.83
CA THR A 122 -3.26 6.49 7.13
C THR A 122 -4.59 7.03 7.66
N GLU A 123 -5.61 6.18 7.82
CA GLU A 123 -6.91 6.59 8.37
C GLU A 123 -6.73 7.22 9.75
N LYS A 124 -5.95 6.58 10.64
CA LYS A 124 -5.65 7.10 11.97
C LYS A 124 -5.01 8.49 11.91
N ILE A 125 -4.09 8.73 10.98
CA ILE A 125 -3.45 10.03 10.78
C ILE A 125 -4.47 11.06 10.27
N LEU A 126 -5.30 10.69 9.29
CA LEU A 126 -6.32 11.58 8.73
C LEU A 126 -7.34 12.00 9.79
N VAL A 127 -7.85 11.05 10.58
CA VAL A 127 -8.75 11.31 11.71
C VAL A 127 -8.09 12.23 12.73
N ALA A 128 -6.84 11.97 13.13
CA ALA A 128 -6.13 12.81 14.08
C ALA A 128 -5.92 14.25 13.56
N SER A 129 -5.77 14.42 12.25
CA SER A 129 -5.60 15.73 11.61
C SER A 129 -6.92 16.48 11.35
N GLY A 130 -8.07 15.83 11.55
CA GLY A 130 -9.37 16.38 11.17
C GLY A 130 -9.52 16.57 9.66
N ALA A 131 -8.97 15.66 8.85
CA ALA A 131 -9.03 15.76 7.40
C ALA A 131 -10.48 15.59 6.89
N SER A 132 -10.92 16.44 5.97
CA SER A 132 -12.29 16.39 5.43
C SER A 132 -12.55 15.18 4.50
N ASN A 133 -11.51 14.51 4.01
CA ASN A 133 -11.60 13.33 3.14
C ASN A 133 -11.49 11.99 3.88
N VAL A 134 -11.71 11.95 5.20
CA VAL A 134 -11.74 10.69 5.98
C VAL A 134 -12.76 9.70 5.40
N VAL A 135 -13.88 10.17 4.86
CA VAL A 135 -14.89 9.30 4.23
C VAL A 135 -14.32 8.56 3.00
N SER A 136 -13.45 9.19 2.21
CA SER A 136 -12.84 8.54 1.04
C SER A 136 -11.99 7.33 1.44
N ILE A 137 -11.19 7.44 2.51
CA ILE A 137 -10.41 6.29 3.01
C ILE A 137 -11.29 5.22 3.67
N GLN A 138 -12.37 5.61 4.34
CA GLN A 138 -13.32 4.65 4.91
C GLN A 138 -14.04 3.83 3.82
N ASN A 139 -14.45 4.49 2.74
CA ASN A 139 -15.03 3.82 1.57
C ASN A 139 -14.02 2.87 0.91
N ALA A 140 -12.76 3.30 0.79
CA ALA A 140 -11.69 2.46 0.26
C ALA A 140 -11.42 1.23 1.16
N LEU A 141 -11.40 1.41 2.48
CA LEU A 141 -11.25 0.33 3.47
C LEU A 141 -12.44 -0.64 3.47
N ALA A 142 -13.65 -0.17 3.14
CA ALA A 142 -14.85 -1.00 3.04
C ALA A 142 -14.76 -2.07 1.93
N LEU A 143 -13.83 -1.93 0.96
CA LEU A 143 -13.50 -3.01 0.02
C LEU A 143 -12.98 -4.28 0.70
N ASN A 144 -12.53 -4.18 1.96
CA ASN A 144 -12.10 -5.29 2.81
C ASN A 144 -11.09 -6.23 2.14
N THR A 145 -10.14 -5.65 1.40
CA THR A 145 -9.09 -6.40 0.73
C THR A 145 -8.08 -6.96 1.73
N ASN A 146 -7.67 -8.21 1.51
CA ASN A 146 -6.58 -8.84 2.26
C ASN A 146 -5.18 -8.44 1.76
N LEU A 147 -5.09 -7.70 0.64
CA LEU A 147 -3.86 -7.24 0.00
C LEU A 147 -2.85 -6.69 0.99
N PHE A 148 -3.24 -5.66 1.76
CA PHE A 148 -2.32 -4.90 2.60
C PHE A 148 -1.77 -5.72 3.77
N ARG A 149 -2.57 -6.68 4.25
CA ARG A 149 -2.17 -7.59 5.32
C ARG A 149 -1.18 -8.64 4.80
N ASP A 150 -1.46 -9.25 3.66
CA ASP A 150 -0.82 -10.49 3.23
C ASP A 150 0.39 -10.23 2.32
N LEU A 151 0.36 -9.16 1.52
CA LEU A 151 1.46 -8.79 0.62
C LEU A 151 2.78 -8.55 1.36
N LYS A 152 2.73 -7.99 2.57
CA LYS A 152 3.94 -7.73 3.37
C LYS A 152 4.72 -9.01 3.67
N HIS A 153 4.02 -10.12 3.89
CA HIS A 153 4.63 -11.41 4.22
C HIS A 153 5.26 -12.05 2.97
N ILE A 154 4.57 -11.96 1.83
CA ILE A 154 5.09 -12.42 0.53
C ILE A 154 6.36 -11.63 0.15
N ARG A 155 6.31 -10.29 0.23
CA ARG A 155 7.48 -9.44 -0.04
C ARG A 155 8.64 -9.74 0.91
N HIS A 156 8.36 -9.96 2.19
CA HIS A 156 9.37 -10.30 3.18
C HIS A 156 10.05 -11.65 2.88
N PHE A 157 9.28 -12.64 2.42
CA PHE A 157 9.87 -13.87 1.89
C PHE A 157 10.79 -13.62 0.71
N TYR A 158 10.37 -12.87 -0.31
CA TYR A 158 11.26 -12.64 -1.47
C TYR A 158 12.53 -11.86 -1.13
N ALA A 159 12.50 -11.04 -0.08
CA ALA A 159 13.66 -10.28 0.39
C ALA A 159 14.69 -11.14 1.15
N HIS A 160 14.26 -12.16 1.91
CA HIS A 160 15.15 -12.93 2.82
C HIS A 160 15.23 -14.42 2.52
N ARG A 161 14.19 -15.00 1.91
CA ARG A 161 14.09 -16.40 1.46
C ARG A 161 14.43 -17.42 2.55
N CYS A 162 13.90 -17.24 3.77
CA CYS A 162 14.13 -18.14 4.88
C CYS A 162 12.85 -18.80 5.42
N LYS A 163 13.01 -19.89 6.18
CA LYS A 163 11.90 -20.70 6.73
C LYS A 163 10.90 -19.87 7.57
N ASP A 164 11.37 -18.90 8.34
CA ASP A 164 10.50 -18.03 9.15
C ASP A 164 9.60 -17.15 8.26
N THR A 165 10.20 -16.48 7.27
CA THR A 165 9.44 -15.65 6.32
C THR A 165 8.46 -16.46 5.48
N PHE A 166 8.82 -17.69 5.14
CA PHE A 166 7.93 -18.64 4.49
C PHE A 166 6.77 -19.04 5.40
N GLY A 167 7.05 -19.42 6.65
CA GLY A 167 6.01 -19.78 7.62
C GLY A 167 4.95 -18.69 7.79
N LYS A 168 5.38 -17.42 7.82
CA LYS A 168 4.47 -16.26 7.86
C LYS A 168 3.64 -16.10 6.59
N ALA A 169 4.24 -16.29 5.41
CA ALA A 169 3.51 -16.25 4.15
C ALA A 169 2.49 -17.40 4.04
N SER A 170 2.91 -18.62 4.41
CA SER A 170 2.10 -19.84 4.34
C SER A 170 0.96 -19.88 5.34
N ALA A 171 1.10 -19.24 6.50
CA ALA A 171 0.02 -19.13 7.49
C ALA A 171 -1.25 -18.47 6.89
N ASN A 172 -1.07 -17.54 5.94
CA ASN A 172 -2.19 -16.83 5.32
C ASN A 172 -2.72 -17.55 4.07
N ALA A 173 -2.02 -18.58 3.57
CA ALA A 173 -2.39 -19.33 2.37
C ALA A 173 -3.78 -20.00 2.50
N ALA A 174 -4.12 -20.48 3.70
CA ALA A 174 -5.41 -21.11 3.97
C ALA A 174 -6.60 -20.17 3.73
N SER A 175 -6.42 -18.85 3.94
CA SER A 175 -7.48 -17.85 3.68
C SER A 175 -7.81 -17.70 2.20
N TYR A 176 -6.92 -18.17 1.32
CA TYR A 176 -7.11 -18.24 -0.12
C TYR A 176 -7.52 -19.64 -0.59
N GLY A 177 -7.70 -20.60 0.32
CA GLY A 177 -7.98 -22.00 -0.04
C GLY A 177 -6.76 -22.80 -0.48
N VAL A 178 -5.55 -22.23 -0.38
CA VAL A 178 -4.29 -22.92 -0.71
C VAL A 178 -3.90 -23.83 0.44
N ARG A 179 -3.81 -25.14 0.19
CA ARG A 179 -3.37 -26.13 1.17
C ARG A 179 -1.92 -26.50 0.92
N ASN A 180 -1.12 -26.52 1.98
CA ASN A 180 0.29 -26.94 1.96
C ASN A 180 1.10 -26.31 0.80
N PRO A 181 1.16 -24.96 0.69
CA PRO A 181 2.04 -24.35 -0.29
C PRO A 181 3.48 -24.79 -0.01
N ASN A 182 4.26 -25.03 -1.07
CA ASN A 182 5.70 -25.31 -0.96
C ASN A 182 6.53 -24.04 -1.22
N HIS A 183 5.94 -23.06 -1.90
CA HIS A 183 6.54 -21.77 -2.18
C HIS A 183 5.47 -20.66 -2.23
N PRO A 184 5.80 -19.38 -1.94
CA PRO A 184 4.84 -18.28 -2.09
C PRO A 184 4.32 -18.08 -3.52
N ASP A 185 5.05 -18.55 -4.51
CA ASP A 185 4.58 -18.61 -5.90
C ASP A 185 3.28 -19.41 -6.03
N ASP A 186 3.15 -20.51 -5.28
CA ASP A 186 1.95 -21.34 -5.26
C ASP A 186 0.74 -20.53 -4.80
N ILE A 187 0.94 -19.66 -3.79
CA ILE A 187 -0.09 -18.77 -3.26
C ILE A 187 -0.49 -17.72 -4.31
N LEU A 188 0.49 -17.06 -4.93
CA LEU A 188 0.26 -15.97 -5.88
C LEU A 188 -0.42 -16.42 -7.18
N ARG A 189 -0.09 -17.63 -7.63
CA ARG A 189 -0.67 -18.25 -8.84
C ARG A 189 -2.01 -18.92 -8.57
N TYR A 190 -2.34 -19.20 -7.32
CA TYR A 190 -3.57 -19.91 -7.00
C TYR A 190 -4.79 -19.14 -7.48
N VAL A 191 -5.68 -19.85 -8.17
CA VAL A 191 -7.00 -19.36 -8.56
C VAL A 191 -7.99 -19.95 -7.57
N VAL A 192 -8.61 -19.08 -6.77
CA VAL A 192 -9.60 -19.51 -5.78
C VAL A 192 -10.79 -20.12 -6.51
N THR A 193 -11.27 -21.29 -6.06
CA THR A 193 -12.43 -21.95 -6.67
C THR A 193 -13.61 -20.99 -6.78
N GLY A 194 -14.20 -20.91 -7.98
CA GLY A 194 -15.30 -19.99 -8.28
C GLY A 194 -14.87 -18.55 -8.61
N LYS A 195 -13.57 -18.24 -8.61
CA LYS A 195 -13.04 -16.96 -9.08
C LYS A 195 -12.33 -17.11 -10.43
N PRO A 196 -12.37 -16.07 -11.29
CA PRO A 196 -11.69 -16.10 -12.58
C PRO A 196 -10.20 -15.70 -12.50
N HIS A 197 -9.74 -15.17 -11.37
CA HIS A 197 -8.43 -14.52 -11.24
C HIS A 197 -7.54 -15.23 -10.21
N SER A 198 -6.22 -15.20 -10.45
CA SER A 198 -5.26 -15.62 -9.43
C SER A 198 -5.23 -14.65 -8.25
N VAL A 199 -4.71 -15.07 -7.10
CA VAL A 199 -4.59 -14.20 -5.91
C VAL A 199 -3.87 -12.89 -6.25
N LEU A 200 -2.73 -12.97 -6.96
CA LEU A 200 -1.97 -11.78 -7.34
C LEU A 200 -2.72 -10.88 -8.34
N GLU A 201 -3.43 -11.45 -9.30
CA GLU A 201 -4.23 -10.66 -10.25
C GLU A 201 -5.37 -9.94 -9.52
N GLN A 202 -6.08 -10.64 -8.64
CA GLN A 202 -7.14 -10.09 -7.80
C GLN A 202 -6.60 -8.92 -6.96
N TRP A 203 -5.45 -9.09 -6.32
CA TRP A 203 -4.77 -8.04 -5.55
C TRP A 203 -4.44 -6.79 -6.37
N ILE A 204 -3.96 -6.95 -7.60
CA ILE A 204 -3.69 -5.80 -8.49
C ILE A 204 -4.99 -5.08 -8.83
N VAL A 205 -6.07 -5.81 -9.11
CA VAL A 205 -7.39 -5.24 -9.41
C VAL A 205 -7.99 -4.53 -8.18
N GLU A 206 -7.95 -5.15 -7.01
CA GLU A 206 -8.41 -4.56 -5.75
C GLU A 206 -7.63 -3.29 -5.40
N ALA A 207 -6.31 -3.28 -5.63
CA ALA A 207 -5.50 -2.08 -5.44
C ALA A 207 -5.97 -0.91 -6.33
N LYS A 208 -6.36 -1.18 -7.58
CA LYS A 208 -6.87 -0.12 -8.49
C LYS A 208 -8.11 0.54 -7.93
N PHE A 209 -9.12 -0.27 -7.57
CA PHE A 209 -10.35 0.23 -6.97
C PHE A 209 -10.09 0.95 -5.64
N PHE A 210 -9.19 0.41 -4.82
CA PHE A 210 -8.82 1.02 -3.55
C PHE A 210 -8.26 2.44 -3.74
N TYR A 211 -7.31 2.63 -4.65
CA TYR A 211 -6.70 3.95 -4.86
C TYR A 211 -7.61 4.93 -5.58
N ASP A 212 -8.48 4.45 -6.48
CA ASP A 212 -9.49 5.30 -7.10
C ASP A 212 -10.44 5.89 -6.05
N LEU A 213 -10.97 5.04 -5.14
CA LEU A 213 -11.82 5.49 -4.04
C LEU A 213 -11.06 6.36 -3.03
N LEU A 214 -9.80 6.04 -2.73
CA LEU A 214 -9.01 6.78 -1.76
C LEU A 214 -8.79 8.24 -2.17
N MET A 215 -8.61 8.48 -3.48
CA MET A 215 -8.23 9.80 -4.03
C MET A 215 -9.42 10.62 -4.55
N GLU A 216 -10.64 10.10 -4.40
CA GLU A 216 -11.92 10.72 -4.75
C GLU A 216 -12.30 11.94 -3.89
#